data_AF-A0AAW4NTD5-F1
#
_entry.id   AF-A0AAW4NTD5-F1
#
_cell.length_a   1.000
_cell.length_b   1.000
_cell.length_c   1.000
_cell.angle_alpha   90.00
_cell.angle_beta   90.00
_cell.angle_gamma   90.00
#
_symmetry.space_group_name_H-M   'P 1'
#
loop_
_entity.id
_entity.type
_entity.pdbx_description
1 polymer ?
#
loop_
_entity_poly.entity_id
_entity_poly.type
_entity_poly.pdbx_seq_one_letter_code
_entity_poly.pdbx_strand_id
1 'polypeptide(L)'
;MQAHRECLAIRIILLNFTFRNHFRTIMKKCADNSNIHAEDKPKHSRQTSKNKEIESYLSTHYDFRFNTVLGRTEFSPKYANVYSKVSRYDINTFRRELDSEEGIITSADNLYSIIESSFSPRINPIQEYFKALPTVDASEVLYKIEINQCAIANLASCVTVRNSEKWLPYLTKWLVAVVANAMDNRECRNHTCLVLTGEQGKFKTTFLDLLCPPALKGYSYTGKIYPQEKDTLTYIGQNLI
;
A
#
# COMPACT_ATOMS: atom_id res chain seq x y z
N MET A 1 -39.41 -30.78 -8.35
CA MET A 1 -38.25 -29.90 -8.61
C MET A 1 -38.38 -28.66 -7.73
N GLN A 2 -37.81 -28.69 -6.53
CA GLN A 2 -37.79 -27.55 -5.61
C GLN A 2 -36.32 -27.10 -5.51
N ALA A 3 -35.94 -26.08 -6.27
CA ALA A 3 -34.61 -25.49 -6.15
C ALA A 3 -34.58 -24.62 -4.88
N HIS A 4 -34.15 -25.20 -3.76
CA HIS A 4 -33.85 -24.44 -2.55
C HIS A 4 -32.68 -23.49 -2.85
N ARG A 5 -32.96 -22.19 -2.96
CA ARG A 5 -31.94 -21.14 -3.01
C ARG A 5 -31.38 -20.97 -1.59
N GLU A 6 -30.19 -21.51 -1.35
CA GLU A 6 -29.50 -21.35 -0.07
C GLU A 6 -28.73 -20.02 -0.03
N CYS A 7 -29.14 -19.13 0.87
CA CYS A 7 -28.58 -17.79 1.04
C CYS A 7 -27.43 -17.73 2.05
N LEU A 8 -26.45 -16.86 1.75
CA LEU A 8 -25.32 -16.51 2.61
C LEU A 8 -25.79 -15.70 3.84
N ALA A 9 -25.24 -15.99 5.03
CA ALA A 9 -25.49 -15.19 6.24
C ALA A 9 -24.29 -14.26 6.49
N ILE A 10 -24.57 -13.03 6.96
CA ILE A 10 -23.56 -12.00 7.19
C ILE A 10 -23.61 -11.54 8.64
N ARG A 11 -22.44 -11.39 9.26
CA ARG A 11 -22.25 -10.73 10.56
C ARG A 11 -21.20 -9.63 10.41
N ILE A 12 -21.51 -8.44 10.94
CA ILE A 12 -20.50 -7.42 11.23
C ILE A 12 -20.10 -7.56 12.68
N ILE A 13 -18.81 -7.75 12.93
CA ILE A 13 -18.24 -7.67 14.28
C ILE A 13 -17.57 -6.30 14.39
N LEU A 14 -17.99 -5.52 15.40
CA LEU A 14 -17.25 -4.35 15.85
C LEU A 14 -16.10 -4.85 16.73
N LEU A 15 -14.89 -4.86 16.19
CA LEU A 15 -13.71 -5.22 16.99
C LEU A 15 -13.28 -3.98 17.79
N ASN A 16 -13.76 -3.87 19.02
CA ASN A 16 -13.24 -2.91 20.00
C ASN A 16 -11.85 -3.38 20.47
N PHE A 17 -10.80 -3.02 19.74
CA PHE A 17 -9.43 -3.15 20.24
C PHE A 17 -9.07 -1.90 21.05
N THR A 18 -9.21 -1.97 22.37
CA THR A 18 -8.66 -0.95 23.28
C THR A 18 -7.17 -1.21 23.46
N PHE A 19 -6.32 -0.58 22.65
CA PHE A 19 -4.87 -0.57 22.92
C PHE A 19 -4.53 0.57 23.86
N ARG A 20 -4.50 0.27 25.16
CA ARG A 20 -3.90 1.12 26.19
C ARG A 20 -2.38 0.95 26.08
N ASN A 21 -1.70 1.81 25.32
CA ASN A 21 -0.24 1.88 25.35
C ASN A 21 0.25 3.25 25.77
N HIS A 22 0.85 3.24 26.95
CA HIS A 22 1.57 4.31 27.59
C HIS A 22 2.98 4.33 26.98
N PHE A 23 3.31 5.33 26.16
CA PHE A 23 4.70 5.60 25.78
C PHE A 23 5.02 7.07 26.00
N ARG A 24 5.94 7.31 26.94
CA ARG A 24 6.53 8.60 27.26
C ARG A 24 7.37 9.07 26.06
N THR A 25 6.99 10.21 25.49
CA THR A 25 7.83 10.96 24.55
C THR A 25 8.88 11.75 25.33
N ILE A 26 10.14 11.32 25.30
CA ILE A 26 11.28 12.17 25.64
C ILE A 26 11.75 12.83 24.34
N MET A 27 11.33 14.07 24.12
CA MET A 27 11.89 14.95 23.09
C MET A 27 12.94 15.85 23.75
N LYS A 28 14.21 15.67 23.41
CA LYS A 28 15.29 16.61 23.76
C LYS A 28 15.35 17.66 22.64
N LYS A 29 14.84 18.86 22.94
CA LYS A 29 15.09 20.09 22.16
C LYS A 29 16.58 20.43 22.29
N CYS A 30 17.31 20.47 21.18
CA CYS A 30 18.53 21.27 21.10
C CYS A 30 18.18 22.52 20.31
N ALA A 31 18.32 23.66 20.98
CA ALA A 31 18.14 24.98 20.42
C ALA A 31 19.39 25.40 19.63
N ASP A 32 19.13 26.19 18.60
CA ASP A 32 20.10 26.87 17.76
C ASP A 32 21.02 27.81 18.56
N ASN A 33 22.31 27.82 18.22
CA ASN A 33 23.08 29.03 17.93
C ASN A 33 24.55 28.69 17.66
N SER A 34 25.04 29.01 16.47
CA SER A 34 26.34 29.68 16.30
C SER A 34 26.46 30.28 14.89
N ASN A 35 26.51 31.61 14.88
CA ASN A 35 27.05 32.43 13.81
C ASN A 35 28.47 32.00 13.46
N ILE A 36 28.75 31.76 12.16
CA ILE A 36 30.10 31.91 11.63
C ILE A 36 30.00 32.60 10.26
N HIS A 37 30.37 33.87 10.23
CA HIS A 37 30.79 34.57 9.03
C HIS A 37 32.11 33.96 8.54
N ALA A 38 32.15 33.52 7.28
CA ALA A 38 33.41 33.24 6.58
C ALA A 38 33.26 33.66 5.12
N GLU A 39 34.20 34.51 4.68
CA GLU A 39 34.31 35.11 3.36
C GLU A 39 34.42 34.05 2.24
N ASP A 40 33.64 34.25 1.18
CA ASP A 40 33.60 33.37 0.02
C ASP A 40 34.68 33.79 -0.99
N LYS A 41 35.75 33.00 -1.11
CA LYS A 41 36.66 33.01 -2.27
C LYS A 41 36.21 31.94 -3.28
N PRO A 42 36.16 32.23 -4.59
CA PRO A 42 35.59 31.30 -5.56
C PRO A 42 36.54 30.11 -5.78
N LYS A 43 36.06 28.89 -5.49
CA LYS A 43 36.82 27.63 -5.71
C LYS A 43 36.12 26.72 -6.72
N HIS A 44 36.84 26.49 -7.83
CA HIS A 44 36.94 25.29 -8.67
C HIS A 44 35.68 24.49 -9.05
N SER A 45 35.59 24.16 -10.35
CA SER A 45 34.59 23.29 -10.96
C SER A 45 34.33 22.03 -10.12
N ARG A 46 33.10 21.85 -9.63
CA ARG A 46 32.68 20.68 -8.86
C ARG A 46 32.84 19.41 -9.70
N GLN A 47 33.87 18.61 -9.42
CA GLN A 47 33.87 17.18 -9.77
C GLN A 47 32.61 16.56 -9.13
N THR A 48 31.79 15.87 -9.92
CA THR A 48 30.67 15.09 -9.40
C THR A 48 31.19 13.98 -8.49
N SER A 49 30.49 13.71 -7.37
CA SER A 49 30.86 12.58 -6.53
C SER A 49 30.51 11.28 -7.25
N LYS A 50 31.31 10.23 -7.05
CA LYS A 50 31.04 8.89 -7.61
C LYS A 50 29.60 8.42 -7.34
N ASN A 51 29.06 8.69 -6.14
CA ASN A 51 27.68 8.35 -5.82
C ASN A 51 26.67 9.13 -6.65
N LYS A 52 26.95 10.39 -7.01
CA LYS A 52 26.08 11.18 -7.88
C LYS A 52 26.03 10.62 -9.30
N GLU A 53 27.15 10.07 -9.80
CA GLU A 53 27.19 9.38 -11.09
C GLU A 53 26.39 8.08 -11.04
N ILE A 54 26.52 7.28 -9.97
CA ILE A 54 25.71 6.09 -9.72
C ILE A 54 24.21 6.44 -9.68
N GLU A 55 23.83 7.46 -8.90
CA GLU A 55 22.44 7.93 -8.79
C GLU A 55 21.90 8.40 -10.14
N SER A 56 22.72 9.07 -10.94
CA SER A 56 22.35 9.55 -12.29
C SER A 56 22.10 8.37 -13.23
N TYR A 57 22.99 7.37 -13.24
CA TYR A 57 22.80 6.15 -14.03
C TYR A 57 21.51 5.43 -13.62
N LEU A 58 21.37 5.14 -12.32
CA LEU A 58 20.20 4.44 -11.78
C LEU A 58 18.89 5.17 -12.10
N SER A 59 18.86 6.50 -12.00
CA SER A 59 17.66 7.30 -12.31
C SER A 59 17.32 7.35 -13.80
N THR A 60 18.32 7.22 -14.68
CA THR A 60 18.12 7.17 -16.13
C THR A 60 17.50 5.83 -16.56
N HIS A 61 17.95 4.73 -15.95
CA HIS A 61 17.57 3.37 -16.37
C HIS A 61 16.40 2.78 -15.56
N TYR A 62 16.16 3.26 -14.35
CA TYR A 62 15.18 2.69 -13.43
C TYR A 62 14.40 3.76 -12.67
N ASP A 63 13.19 3.37 -12.24
CA ASP A 63 12.38 4.12 -11.29
C ASP A 63 12.37 3.34 -9.97
N PHE A 64 12.98 3.94 -8.94
CA PHE A 64 13.02 3.37 -7.59
C PHE A 64 11.97 4.01 -6.69
N ARG A 65 11.43 3.21 -5.76
CA ARG A 65 10.58 3.69 -4.68
C ARG A 65 10.77 2.85 -3.43
N PHE A 66 10.57 3.46 -2.27
CA PHE A 66 10.47 2.74 -1.02
C PHE A 66 8.99 2.49 -0.70
N ASN A 67 8.56 1.23 -0.79
CA ASN A 67 7.20 0.82 -0.48
C ASN A 67 6.98 0.87 1.04
N THR A 68 6.19 1.84 1.51
CA THR A 68 5.94 2.04 2.94
C THR A 68 5.02 1.01 3.55
N VAL A 69 4.20 0.32 2.75
CA VAL A 69 3.31 -0.74 3.21
C VAL A 69 4.11 -2.02 3.48
N LEU A 70 4.96 -2.42 2.54
CA LEU A 70 5.78 -3.64 2.66
C LEU A 70 7.13 -3.41 3.35
N GLY A 71 7.52 -2.15 3.59
CA GLY A 71 8.77 -1.77 4.25
C GLY A 71 10.02 -2.15 3.46
N ARG A 72 10.00 -2.03 2.13
CA ARG A 72 11.10 -2.47 1.26
C ARG A 72 11.24 -1.60 0.01
N THR A 73 12.44 -1.57 -0.57
CA THR A 73 12.67 -0.93 -1.87
C THR A 73 12.16 -1.79 -3.02
N GLU A 74 11.50 -1.15 -3.97
CA GLU A 74 11.03 -1.73 -5.22
C GLU A 74 11.53 -0.88 -6.38
N PHE A 75 11.69 -1.51 -7.54
CA PHE A 75 12.12 -0.84 -8.76
C PHE A 75 11.32 -1.30 -9.97
N SER A 76 11.29 -0.45 -10.98
CA SER A 76 10.79 -0.73 -12.32
C SER A 76 11.85 -0.29 -13.33
N PRO A 77 12.05 -1.00 -14.45
CA PRO A 77 12.69 -0.40 -15.62
C PRO A 77 12.03 0.93 -15.96
N LYS A 78 12.81 1.91 -16.42
CA LYS A 78 12.31 3.24 -16.76
C LYS A 78 11.11 3.13 -17.70
N TYR A 79 10.05 3.88 -17.41
CA TYR A 79 8.81 3.92 -18.21
C TYR A 79 7.96 2.65 -18.25
N ALA A 80 8.42 1.52 -17.68
CA ALA A 80 7.62 0.30 -17.65
C ALA A 80 6.47 0.36 -16.62
N ASN A 81 6.67 1.09 -15.52
CA ASN A 81 5.72 1.23 -14.41
C ASN A 81 5.29 -0.13 -13.79
N VAL A 82 6.17 -1.13 -13.84
CA VAL A 82 5.95 -2.47 -13.26
C VAL A 82 6.98 -2.67 -12.15
N TYR A 83 6.53 -2.42 -10.92
CA TYR A 83 7.41 -2.47 -9.75
C TYR A 83 7.56 -3.88 -9.20
N SER A 84 8.80 -4.26 -8.90
CA SER A 84 9.15 -5.51 -8.25
C SER A 84 10.15 -5.28 -7.11
N LYS A 85 10.22 -6.23 -6.17
CA LYS A 85 11.16 -6.16 -5.05
C LYS A 85 12.59 -6.19 -5.59
N VAL A 86 13.46 -5.30 -5.10
CA VAL A 86 14.89 -5.39 -5.38
C VAL A 86 15.45 -6.66 -4.73
N SER A 87 15.93 -7.57 -5.57
CA SER A 87 16.58 -8.82 -5.17
C SER A 87 18.10 -8.69 -5.22
N ARG A 88 18.81 -9.70 -4.68
CA ARG A 88 20.26 -9.80 -4.82
C ARG A 88 20.71 -9.92 -6.27
N TYR A 89 19.89 -10.55 -7.12
CA TYR A 89 20.16 -10.65 -8.56
C TYR A 89 20.15 -9.26 -9.18
N ASP A 90 19.17 -8.42 -8.85
CA ASP A 90 19.04 -7.07 -9.39
C ASP A 90 20.20 -6.18 -8.95
N ILE A 91 20.65 -6.28 -7.70
CA ILE A 91 21.84 -5.56 -7.22
C ILE A 91 23.09 -5.94 -8.01
N ASN A 92 23.29 -7.24 -8.29
CA ASN A 92 24.40 -7.69 -9.11
C ASN A 92 24.27 -7.21 -10.56
N THR A 93 23.04 -7.11 -11.08
CA THR A 93 22.74 -6.52 -12.40
C THR A 93 23.14 -5.05 -12.43
N PHE A 94 22.67 -4.22 -11.49
CA PHE A 94 23.01 -2.79 -11.41
C PHE A 94 24.53 -2.60 -11.30
N ARG A 95 25.19 -3.42 -10.49
CA ARG A 95 26.65 -3.37 -10.32
C ARG A 95 27.38 -3.68 -11.62
N ARG A 96 26.96 -4.73 -12.35
CA ARG A 96 27.56 -5.13 -13.62
C ARG A 96 27.38 -4.03 -14.66
N GLU A 97 26.18 -3.47 -14.75
CA GLU A 97 25.82 -2.39 -15.67
C GLU A 97 26.65 -1.12 -15.44
N LEU A 98 26.76 -0.67 -14.18
CA LEU A 98 27.61 0.47 -13.81
C LEU A 98 29.08 0.27 -14.16
N ASP A 99 29.61 -0.94 -13.98
CA ASP A 99 31.00 -1.26 -14.32
C ASP A 99 31.20 -1.31 -15.85
N SER A 100 30.28 -1.94 -16.59
CA SER A 100 30.43 -2.12 -18.03
C SER A 100 30.12 -0.87 -18.86
N GLU A 101 29.17 -0.04 -18.43
CA GLU A 101 28.68 1.10 -19.21
C GLU A 101 29.31 2.42 -18.75
N GLU A 102 29.47 2.60 -17.44
CA GLU A 102 30.00 3.85 -16.85
C GLU A 102 31.44 3.70 -16.33
N GLY A 103 32.00 2.48 -16.28
CA GLY A 103 33.31 2.21 -15.69
C GLY A 103 33.35 2.42 -14.17
N ILE A 104 32.18 2.40 -13.51
CA ILE A 104 32.03 2.69 -12.08
C ILE A 104 32.04 1.40 -11.28
N ILE A 105 33.16 1.12 -10.62
CA ILE A 105 33.27 0.01 -9.67
C ILE A 105 32.63 0.42 -8.32
N THR A 106 31.57 -0.28 -7.93
CA THR A 106 30.86 -0.07 -6.65
C THR A 106 30.61 -1.39 -5.92
N SER A 107 30.36 -1.32 -4.61
CA SER A 107 29.98 -2.47 -3.78
C SER A 107 28.45 -2.64 -3.73
N ALA A 108 28.00 -3.86 -3.43
CA ALA A 108 26.58 -4.12 -3.18
C ALA A 108 26.04 -3.29 -2.01
N ASP A 109 26.82 -3.13 -0.94
CA ASP A 109 26.42 -2.35 0.24
C ASP A 109 26.25 -0.86 -0.08
N ASN A 110 27.07 -0.30 -0.96
CA ASN A 110 26.91 1.08 -1.42
C ASN A 110 25.62 1.23 -2.23
N LEU A 111 25.31 0.26 -3.11
CA LEU A 111 24.05 0.25 -3.86
C LEU A 111 22.83 0.15 -2.93
N TYR A 112 22.85 -0.75 -1.95
CA TYR A 112 21.80 -0.84 -0.93
C TYR A 112 21.65 0.49 -0.18
N SER A 113 22.76 1.08 0.28
CA SER A 113 22.75 2.35 1.00
C SER A 113 22.14 3.48 0.17
N ILE A 114 22.37 3.50 -1.15
CA ILE A 114 21.75 4.47 -2.06
C ILE A 114 20.26 4.19 -2.21
N ILE A 115 19.86 2.99 -2.64
CA ILE A 115 18.46 2.70 -2.98
C ILE A 115 17.54 2.59 -1.74
N GLU A 116 18.08 2.42 -0.55
CA GLU A 116 17.32 2.42 0.72
C GLU A 116 17.35 3.80 1.41
N SER A 117 17.87 4.83 0.73
CA SER A 117 17.89 6.22 1.21
C SER A 117 16.81 7.09 0.54
N SER A 118 16.89 8.41 0.76
CA SER A 118 16.06 9.42 0.10
C SER A 118 16.16 9.43 -1.42
N PHE A 119 17.14 8.72 -2.02
CA PHE A 119 17.16 8.46 -3.46
C PHE A 119 15.88 7.76 -3.95
N SER A 120 15.34 6.85 -3.13
CA SER A 120 14.07 6.17 -3.40
C SER A 120 12.93 6.89 -2.66
N PRO A 121 12.03 7.61 -3.36
CA PRO A 121 10.90 8.27 -2.71
C PRO A 121 10.03 7.26 -1.96
N ARG A 122 9.60 7.64 -0.76
CA ARG A 122 8.71 6.82 0.07
C ARG A 122 7.28 6.94 -0.48
N ILE A 123 6.72 5.82 -0.91
CA ILE A 123 5.39 5.75 -1.53
C ILE A 123 4.55 4.69 -0.82
N ASN A 124 3.26 5.00 -0.60
CA ASN A 124 2.24 4.02 -0.25
C ASN A 124 1.50 3.62 -1.54
N PRO A 125 1.77 2.45 -2.14
CA PRO A 125 1.19 2.10 -3.44
C PRO A 125 -0.33 1.94 -3.42
N ILE A 126 -0.91 1.61 -2.27
CA ILE A 126 -2.37 1.55 -2.09
C ILE A 126 -2.96 2.96 -2.19
N GLN A 127 -2.35 3.95 -1.53
CA GLN A 127 -2.81 5.34 -1.60
C GLN A 127 -2.66 5.92 -3.00
N GLU A 128 -1.52 5.66 -3.66
CA GLU A 128 -1.32 6.13 -5.03
C GLU A 128 -2.33 5.54 -6.01
N TYR A 129 -2.71 4.27 -5.84
CA TYR A 129 -3.79 3.67 -6.61
C TYR A 129 -5.10 4.45 -6.47
N PHE A 130 -5.54 4.74 -5.24
CA PHE A 130 -6.80 5.46 -5.02
C PHE A 130 -6.74 6.93 -5.49
N LYS A 131 -5.59 7.59 -5.37
CA LYS A 131 -5.38 8.96 -5.88
C LYS A 131 -5.38 9.03 -7.41
N ALA A 132 -4.96 7.96 -8.08
CA ALA A 132 -4.93 7.87 -9.53
C ALA A 132 -6.30 7.56 -10.15
N LEU A 133 -7.31 7.21 -9.34
CA LEU A 133 -8.66 6.98 -9.83
C LEU A 133 -9.28 8.29 -10.38
N PRO A 134 -10.12 8.21 -11.43
CA PRO A 134 -10.82 9.38 -11.93
C PRO A 134 -11.63 10.07 -10.84
N THR A 135 -11.54 11.38 -10.78
CA THR A 135 -12.39 12.19 -9.88
C THR A 135 -13.83 12.13 -10.36
N VAL A 136 -14.74 11.76 -9.48
CA VAL A 136 -16.18 11.76 -9.73
C VAL A 136 -16.80 12.86 -8.87
N ASP A 137 -17.83 13.54 -9.39
CA ASP A 137 -18.60 14.47 -8.58
C ASP A 137 -19.25 13.71 -7.40
N ALA A 138 -18.92 14.13 -6.18
CA ALA A 138 -19.46 13.55 -4.97
C ALA A 138 -20.99 13.62 -4.93
N SER A 139 -21.58 14.67 -5.50
CA SER A 139 -23.04 14.86 -5.55
C SER A 139 -23.70 13.80 -6.44
N GLU A 140 -23.12 13.52 -7.61
CA GLU A 140 -23.57 12.46 -8.50
C GLU A 140 -23.44 11.08 -7.85
N VAL A 141 -22.34 10.82 -7.15
CA VAL A 141 -22.12 9.56 -6.43
C VAL A 141 -23.15 9.37 -5.33
N LEU A 142 -23.40 10.40 -4.51
CA LEU A 142 -24.39 10.36 -3.44
C LEU A 142 -25.79 10.14 -3.99
N TYR A 143 -26.17 10.85 -5.05
CA TYR A 143 -27.45 10.65 -5.73
C TYR A 143 -27.61 9.20 -6.23
N LYS A 144 -26.59 8.65 -6.91
CA LYS A 144 -26.60 7.24 -7.37
C LYS A 144 -26.70 6.24 -6.22
N ILE A 145 -26.10 6.54 -5.07
CA ILE A 145 -26.24 5.71 -3.86
C ILE A 145 -27.68 5.77 -3.34
N GLU A 146 -28.30 6.95 -3.25
CA GLU A 146 -29.68 7.13 -2.77
C GLU A 146 -30.70 6.36 -3.62
N ILE A 147 -30.56 6.38 -4.94
CA ILE A 147 -31.45 5.65 -5.86
C ILE A 147 -31.03 4.19 -6.11
N ASN A 148 -30.03 3.68 -5.39
CA ASN A 148 -29.47 2.33 -5.54
C ASN A 148 -28.95 2.00 -6.97
N GLN A 149 -28.43 2.98 -7.69
CA GLN A 149 -27.84 2.84 -9.03
C GLN A 149 -26.33 3.14 -9.04
N CYS A 150 -25.63 2.80 -7.96
CA CYS A 150 -24.17 2.92 -7.88
C CYS A 150 -23.49 1.57 -8.14
N ALA A 151 -22.18 1.61 -8.44
CA ALA A 151 -21.39 0.39 -8.67
C ALA A 151 -21.43 -0.58 -7.46
N ILE A 152 -21.55 -0.06 -6.24
CA ILE A 152 -21.66 -0.87 -5.02
C ILE A 152 -23.02 -1.59 -4.97
N ALA A 153 -24.11 -0.97 -5.42
CA ALA A 153 -25.42 -1.62 -5.50
C ALA A 153 -25.41 -2.77 -6.51
N ASN A 154 -24.77 -2.58 -7.66
CA ASN A 154 -24.57 -3.64 -8.66
C ASN A 154 -23.73 -4.79 -8.10
N LEU A 155 -22.64 -4.48 -7.39
CA LEU A 155 -21.83 -5.48 -6.71
C LEU A 155 -22.62 -6.24 -5.62
N ALA A 156 -23.44 -5.52 -4.84
CA ALA A 156 -24.25 -6.10 -3.79
C ALA A 156 -25.28 -7.09 -4.37
N SER A 157 -25.88 -6.78 -5.52
CA SER A 157 -26.89 -7.64 -6.15
C SER A 157 -26.33 -8.97 -6.68
N CYS A 158 -25.01 -9.06 -6.91
CA CYS A 158 -24.34 -10.31 -7.27
C CYS A 158 -24.33 -11.36 -6.15
N VAL A 159 -24.68 -11.00 -4.91
CA VAL A 159 -24.68 -11.90 -3.76
C VAL A 159 -26.07 -12.02 -3.17
N THR A 160 -26.58 -13.25 -3.08
CA THR A 160 -27.84 -13.51 -2.36
C THR A 160 -27.55 -13.78 -0.89
N VAL A 161 -28.11 -12.93 -0.02
CA VAL A 161 -27.91 -13.01 1.44
C VAL A 161 -29.24 -13.17 2.18
N ARG A 162 -29.22 -13.70 3.40
CA ARG A 162 -30.43 -13.87 4.22
C ARG A 162 -31.07 -12.54 4.65
N ASN A 163 -30.24 -11.53 4.93
CA ASN A 163 -30.68 -10.20 5.35
C ASN A 163 -30.44 -9.17 4.23
N SER A 164 -31.16 -9.31 3.12
CA SER A 164 -30.96 -8.50 1.91
C SER A 164 -31.11 -7.00 2.17
N GLU A 165 -32.05 -6.59 3.02
CA GLU A 165 -32.31 -5.19 3.36
C GLU A 165 -31.10 -4.48 3.99
N LYS A 166 -30.28 -5.22 4.76
CA LYS A 166 -29.11 -4.67 5.45
C LYS A 166 -27.82 -4.82 4.66
N TRP A 167 -27.83 -5.61 3.59
CA TRP A 167 -26.63 -5.97 2.84
C TRP A 167 -25.93 -4.77 2.22
N LEU A 168 -26.66 -4.01 1.41
CA LEU A 168 -26.12 -2.86 0.70
C LEU A 168 -25.57 -1.80 1.66
N PRO A 169 -26.29 -1.35 2.71
CA PRO A 169 -25.74 -0.41 3.69
C PRO A 169 -24.46 -0.91 4.37
N TYR A 170 -24.40 -2.21 4.70
CA TYR A 170 -23.27 -2.83 5.40
C TYR A 170 -22.05 -3.00 4.49
N LEU A 171 -22.25 -3.45 3.26
CA LEU A 171 -21.19 -3.56 2.26
C LEU A 171 -20.60 -2.17 1.95
N THR A 172 -21.46 -1.18 1.72
CA THR A 172 -21.03 0.21 1.47
C THR A 172 -20.21 0.74 2.62
N LYS A 173 -20.70 0.60 3.87
CA LYS A 173 -19.98 1.08 5.05
C LYS A 173 -18.62 0.40 5.22
N TRP A 174 -18.56 -0.91 5.00
CA TRP A 174 -17.30 -1.65 5.09
C TRP A 174 -16.31 -1.23 4.00
N LEU A 175 -16.74 -1.11 2.73
CA LEU A 175 -15.88 -0.66 1.63
C LEU A 175 -15.33 0.75 1.88
N VAL A 176 -16.18 1.69 2.31
CA VAL A 176 -15.76 3.05 2.66
C VAL A 176 -14.75 3.03 3.81
N ALA A 177 -14.98 2.19 4.84
CA ALA A 177 -14.06 2.06 5.95
C ALA A 177 -12.70 1.46 5.54
N VAL A 178 -12.67 0.48 4.63
CA VAL A 178 -11.44 -0.09 4.05
C VAL A 178 -10.62 1.00 3.35
N VAL A 179 -11.25 1.76 2.45
CA VAL A 179 -10.57 2.83 1.71
C VAL A 179 -10.12 3.95 2.65
N ALA A 180 -10.98 4.41 3.56
CA ALA A 180 -10.62 5.44 4.53
C ALA A 180 -9.42 5.04 5.40
N ASN A 181 -9.35 3.77 5.81
CA ASN A 181 -8.24 3.24 6.60
C ASN A 181 -6.94 3.14 5.78
N ALA A 182 -7.02 2.81 4.49
CA ALA A 182 -5.86 2.82 3.61
C ALA A 182 -5.34 4.24 3.34
N MET A 183 -6.22 5.25 3.34
CA MET A 183 -5.89 6.64 3.06
C MET A 183 -5.41 7.45 4.28
N ASP A 184 -5.72 7.00 5.51
CA ASP A 184 -5.30 7.67 6.75
C ASP A 184 -4.05 7.02 7.36
N ASN A 185 -2.98 7.80 7.51
CA ASN A 185 -1.72 7.33 8.07
C ASN A 185 -1.65 7.45 9.61
N ARG A 186 -2.67 8.00 10.28
CA ARG A 186 -2.58 8.40 11.70
C ARG A 186 -3.27 7.43 12.64
N GLU A 187 -4.44 6.90 12.29
CA GLU A 187 -5.27 6.09 13.18
C GLU A 187 -5.97 4.98 12.41
N CYS A 188 -6.05 3.79 13.03
CA CYS A 188 -6.88 2.71 12.51
C CYS A 188 -8.36 3.08 12.70
N ARG A 189 -9.06 3.37 11.60
CA ARG A 189 -10.48 3.75 11.64
C ARG A 189 -11.43 2.62 11.29
N ASN A 190 -10.93 1.56 10.66
CA ASN A 190 -11.77 0.43 10.29
C ASN A 190 -11.98 -0.51 11.49
N HIS A 191 -13.02 -0.22 12.26
CA HIS A 191 -13.51 -1.08 13.33
C HIS A 191 -14.53 -2.13 12.84
N THR A 192 -14.69 -2.28 11.52
CA THR A 192 -15.69 -3.16 10.91
C THR A 192 -15.04 -4.36 10.23
N CYS A 193 -15.52 -5.55 10.57
CA CYS A 193 -15.15 -6.79 9.88
C CYS A 193 -16.37 -7.32 9.12
N LEU A 194 -16.21 -7.61 7.83
CA LEU A 194 -17.22 -8.27 7.01
C LEU A 194 -17.03 -9.79 7.09
N VAL A 195 -17.96 -10.49 7.73
CA VAL A 195 -17.92 -11.97 7.84
C VAL A 195 -18.95 -12.58 6.90
N LEU A 196 -18.47 -13.30 5.89
CA LEU A 196 -19.28 -14.07 4.95
C LEU A 196 -19.43 -15.52 5.45
N THR A 197 -20.66 -15.94 5.76
CA THR A 197 -20.93 -17.31 6.25
C THR A 197 -21.91 -18.05 5.34
N GLY A 198 -21.60 -19.31 5.06
CA GLY A 198 -22.40 -20.15 4.18
C GLY A 198 -21.63 -21.40 3.81
N GLU A 199 -22.30 -22.32 3.13
CA GLU A 199 -21.74 -23.61 2.75
C GLU A 199 -20.45 -23.50 1.93
N GLN A 200 -19.67 -24.57 1.93
CA GLN A 200 -18.49 -24.68 1.07
C GLN A 200 -18.90 -24.59 -0.41
N GLY A 201 -18.01 -24.07 -1.26
CA GLY A 201 -18.27 -23.96 -2.70
C GLY A 201 -19.17 -22.79 -3.14
N LYS A 202 -19.67 -21.96 -2.21
CA LYS A 202 -20.47 -20.75 -2.55
C LYS A 202 -19.62 -19.52 -2.94
N PHE A 203 -18.40 -19.72 -3.45
CA PHE A 203 -17.51 -18.67 -4.00
C PHE A 203 -17.21 -17.45 -3.08
N LYS A 204 -17.30 -17.61 -1.75
CA LYS A 204 -17.05 -16.53 -0.77
C LYS A 204 -15.67 -15.88 -0.93
N THR A 205 -14.63 -16.70 -1.04
CA THR A 205 -13.26 -16.24 -1.24
C THR A 205 -13.10 -15.56 -2.59
N THR A 206 -13.64 -16.16 -3.65
CA THR A 206 -13.62 -15.59 -5.00
C THR A 206 -14.29 -14.21 -5.04
N PHE A 207 -15.41 -14.02 -4.33
CA PHE A 207 -16.06 -12.72 -4.22
C PHE A 207 -15.12 -11.66 -3.62
N LEU A 208 -14.43 -11.97 -2.51
CA LEU A 208 -13.48 -11.05 -1.88
C LEU A 208 -12.24 -10.81 -2.75
N ASP A 209 -11.72 -11.84 -3.41
CA ASP A 209 -10.58 -11.73 -4.31
C ASP A 209 -10.87 -10.79 -5.48
N LEU A 210 -12.11 -10.79 -5.98
CA LEU A 210 -12.57 -9.90 -7.06
C LEU A 210 -12.73 -8.43 -6.62
N LEU A 211 -12.84 -8.15 -5.32
CA LEU A 211 -12.85 -6.77 -4.81
C LEU A 211 -11.46 -6.13 -4.85
N CYS A 212 -10.41 -6.95 -4.79
CA CYS A 212 -9.05 -6.45 -4.86
C CYS A 212 -8.70 -6.14 -6.32
N PRO A 213 -8.40 -4.88 -6.68
CA PRO A 213 -8.05 -4.55 -8.04
C PRO A 213 -6.74 -5.25 -8.44
N PRO A 214 -6.54 -5.62 -9.72
CA PRO A 214 -5.35 -6.35 -10.16
C PRO A 214 -4.02 -5.68 -9.75
N ALA A 215 -3.99 -4.33 -9.76
CA ALA A 215 -2.84 -3.53 -9.35
C ALA A 215 -2.47 -3.71 -7.86
N LEU A 216 -3.43 -4.09 -7.01
CA LEU A 216 -3.23 -4.28 -5.57
C LEU A 216 -3.25 -5.75 -5.15
N LYS A 217 -3.21 -6.70 -6.08
CA LYS A 217 -3.25 -8.14 -5.77
C LYS A 217 -2.11 -8.59 -4.85
N GLY A 218 -0.98 -7.89 -4.86
CA GLY A 218 0.15 -8.10 -3.94
C GLY A 218 -0.10 -7.62 -2.50
N TYR A 219 -1.23 -6.96 -2.24
CA TYR A 219 -1.71 -6.51 -0.93
C TYR A 219 -3.04 -7.20 -0.57
N SER A 220 -3.27 -8.41 -1.08
CA SER A 220 -4.40 -9.26 -0.69
C SER A 220 -3.86 -10.51 -0.02
N TYR A 221 -4.48 -10.89 1.10
CA TYR A 221 -4.11 -12.12 1.80
C TYR A 221 -5.29 -13.10 1.90
N THR A 222 -5.11 -14.26 1.29
CA THR A 222 -6.05 -15.37 1.39
C THR A 222 -5.44 -16.49 2.23
N GLY A 223 -5.86 -16.60 3.50
CA GLY A 223 -5.33 -17.60 4.40
C GLY A 223 -6.04 -17.66 5.74
N LYS A 224 -5.54 -18.52 6.63
CA LYS A 224 -6.04 -18.59 8.00
C LYS A 224 -5.35 -17.50 8.83
N ILE A 225 -6.15 -16.66 9.46
CA ILE A 225 -5.69 -15.58 10.34
C ILE A 225 -5.82 -16.10 11.77
N TYR A 226 -4.70 -16.21 12.48
CA TYR A 226 -4.66 -16.57 13.89
C TYR A 226 -4.27 -15.34 14.72
N PRO A 227 -5.23 -14.61 15.33
CA PRO A 227 -4.95 -13.33 15.99
C PRO A 227 -3.93 -13.38 17.13
N GLN A 228 -3.64 -14.58 17.65
CA GLN A 228 -2.65 -14.82 18.71
C GLN A 228 -1.22 -14.84 18.18
N GLU A 229 -1.03 -14.99 16.86
CA GLU A 229 0.29 -15.08 16.24
C GLU A 229 0.78 -13.71 15.81
N LYS A 230 2.05 -13.41 16.16
CA LYS A 230 2.68 -12.12 15.85
C LYS A 230 2.72 -11.85 14.34
N ASP A 231 2.98 -12.87 13.54
CA ASP A 231 3.08 -12.76 12.08
C ASP A 231 1.73 -12.42 11.44
N THR A 232 0.62 -12.85 12.07
CA THR A 232 -0.74 -12.50 11.64
C THR A 232 -1.00 -11.00 11.72
N LEU A 233 -0.47 -10.31 12.74
CA LEU A 233 -0.62 -8.85 12.86
C LEU A 233 0.12 -8.11 11.73
N THR A 234 1.26 -8.65 11.28
CA THR A 234 1.97 -8.11 10.12
C THR A 234 1.16 -8.29 8.84
N TYR A 235 0.54 -9.45 8.62
CA TYR A 235 -0.34 -9.65 7.48
C TYR A 235 -1.53 -8.68 7.47
N ILE A 236 -2.13 -8.40 8.63
CA ILE A 236 -3.23 -7.42 8.73
C ILE A 236 -2.75 -6.00 8.40
N GLY A 237 -1.52 -5.63 8.76
CA GLY A 237 -0.97 -4.30 8.48
C GLY A 237 -0.48 -4.09 7.05
N GLN A 238 -0.18 -5.17 6.32
CA GLN A 238 0.42 -5.13 4.98
C GLN A 238 -0.57 -5.39 3.85
N ASN A 239 -1.80 -5.82 4.15
CA ASN A 239 -2.80 -6.17 3.16
C ASN A 239 -4.05 -5.27 3.29
N LEU A 240 -4.65 -4.95 2.15
CA LEU A 240 -5.87 -4.17 2.03
C LEU A 240 -7.12 -5.02 2.32
N ILE A 241 -7.11 -6.27 1.87
CA ILE A 241 -8.22 -7.24 1.98
C ILE A 241 -7.68 -8.57 2.50
#